data_AF-A0A090I537-F1
#
_entry.id   AF-A0A090I537-F1
#
_cell.length_a   1.000
_cell.length_b   1.000
_cell.length_c   1.000
_cell.angle_alpha   90.00
_cell.angle_beta   90.00
_cell.angle_gamma   90.00
#
_symmetry.space_group_name_H-M   'P 1'
#
loop_
_entity.id
_entity.type
_entity.pdbx_description
1 polymer ?
#
loop_
_entity_poly.entity_id
_entity_poly.type
_entity_poly.pdbx_seq_one_letter_code
_entity_poly.pdbx_strand_id
1 'polypeptide(L)' 'MTNVTILFSHILPPLLAFAGIILLCSGIMDRKKDYALIGIVMFFAAGLLPFLVLQFMI' A
#
# COMPACT_ATOMS: atom_id res chain seq x y z
N MET A 1 4.91 -10.32 20.91
CA MET A 1 4.40 -9.62 19.71
C MET A 1 3.01 -9.13 20.04
N THR A 2 2.78 -7.82 20.02
CA THR A 2 1.46 -7.25 20.28
C THR A 2 0.57 -7.48 19.05
N ASN A 3 -0.75 -7.65 19.23
CA ASN A 3 -1.70 -7.86 18.13
C ASN A 3 -1.62 -6.78 17.04
N VAL A 4 -1.14 -5.59 17.41
CA VAL A 4 -0.93 -4.45 16.51
C VAL A 4 0.21 -4.69 15.51
N THR A 5 1.29 -5.37 15.92
CA THR A 5 2.43 -5.67 15.05
C THR A 5 2.05 -6.61 13.91
N ILE A 6 1.19 -7.60 14.18
CA ILE A 6 0.71 -8.56 13.17
C ILE A 6 -0.16 -7.84 12.13
N LEU A 7 -1.04 -6.95 12.60
CA LEU A 7 -1.93 -6.16 11.74
C LEU A 7 -1.14 -5.30 10.74
N PHE A 8 -0.14 -4.56 11.23
CA PHE A 8 0.68 -3.66 10.40
C PHE A 8 1.73 -4.38 9.54
N SER A 9 2.22 -5.54 9.96
CA SER A 9 3.24 -6.26 9.21
C SER A 9 2.67 -7.23 8.17
N HIS A 10 1.52 -7.88 8.44
CA HIS A 10 1.04 -8.99 7.62
C HIS A 10 -0.30 -8.72 6.92
N ILE A 11 -1.16 -7.85 7.45
CA ILE A 11 -2.54 -7.70 6.95
C ILE A 11 -2.70 -6.39 6.15
N LEU A 12 -2.25 -5.27 6.73
CA LEU A 12 -2.36 -3.95 6.10
C LEU A 12 -1.54 -3.84 4.79
N PRO A 13 -0.28 -4.30 4.72
CA PRO A 13 0.55 -4.08 3.53
C PRO A 13 0.01 -4.81 2.28
N PRO A 14 -0.37 -6.10 2.33
CA PRO A 14 -0.93 -6.78 1.17
C PRO A 14 -2.25 -6.18 0.71
N LEU A 15 -3.11 -5.76 1.65
CA LEU A 15 -4.40 -5.13 1.33
C LEU A 15 -4.21 -3.79 0.62
N LEU A 16 -3.29 -2.96 1.12
CA LEU A 16 -3.00 -1.65 0.53
C LEU A 16 -2.28 -1.79 -0.82
N ALA A 17 -1.39 -2.78 -0.96
CA ALA A 17 -0.75 -3.11 -2.22
C ALA A 17 -1.77 -3.60 -3.25
N PHE A 18 -2.71 -4.46 -2.85
CA PHE A 18 -3.79 -4.95 -3.71
C PHE A 18 -4.69 -3.81 -4.18
N ALA A 19 -5.10 -2.91 -3.28
CA ALA A 19 -5.85 -1.70 -3.64
C ALA A 19 -5.07 -0.78 -4.60
N GLY A 20 -3.76 -0.59 -4.36
CA GLY A 20 -2.88 0.20 -5.21
C GLY A 20 -2.77 -0.36 -6.63
N ILE A 21 -2.65 -1.69 -6.78
CA ILE A 21 -2.62 -2.35 -8.09
C ILE A 21 -3.96 -2.19 -8.82
N ILE A 22 -5.10 -2.34 -8.14
CA ILE A 22 -6.42 -2.16 -8.75
C ILE A 22 -6.59 -0.72 -9.26
N LEU A 23 -6.17 0.28 -8.48
CA LEU A 23 -6.18 1.69 -8.88
C LEU A 23 -5.26 1.97 -10.06
N LEU A 24 -4.06 1.38 -10.06
CA LEU A 24 -3.10 1.48 -11.15
C LEU A 24 -3.70 0.90 -12.43
N CYS A 25 -4.23 -0.32 -12.37
CA CYS A 25 -4.87 -0.99 -13.50
C CYS A 25 -6.09 -0.21 -14.01
N SER A 26 -6.97 0.27 -13.11
CA SER A 26 -8.14 1.09 -13.48
C SER A 26 -7.71 2.40 -14.14
N GLY A 27 -6.70 3.08 -13.59
CA GLY A 27 -6.19 4.33 -14.15
C GLY A 27 -5.59 4.17 -15.54
N ILE A 28 -4.88 3.06 -15.80
CA ILE A 28 -4.37 2.74 -17.14
C ILE A 28 -5.52 2.42 -18.09
N MET A 29 -6.51 1.63 -17.65
CA MET A 29 -7.65 1.22 -18.48
C MET A 29 -8.53 2.40 -18.90
N ASP A 30 -8.81 3.32 -17.97
CA ASP A 30 -9.60 4.55 -18.25
C ASP A 30 -8.76 5.67 -18.90
N ARG A 31 -7.49 5.43 -19.24
CA ARG A 31 -6.50 6.44 -19.67
C ARG A 31 -6.40 7.66 -18.73
N LYS A 32 -6.84 7.54 -17.48
CA LYS A 32 -6.74 8.62 -16.50
C LYS A 32 -5.43 8.51 -15.74
N LYS A 33 -4.46 9.29 -16.22
CA LYS A 33 -3.08 9.34 -15.71
C LYS A 33 -3.02 9.64 -14.20
N ASP A 34 -3.97 10.42 -13.69
CA ASP A 34 -4.04 10.76 -12.26
C ASP A 34 -4.28 9.53 -11.37
N TYR A 35 -5.23 8.66 -11.76
CA TYR A 35 -5.53 7.44 -10.99
C TYR A 35 -4.41 6.41 -11.12
N ALA A 36 -3.75 6.33 -12.28
CA ALA A 36 -2.58 5.48 -12.47
C ALA A 36 -1.42 5.93 -11.56
N LEU A 37 -1.18 7.24 -11.47
CA LEU A 37 -0.16 7.82 -10.59
C LEU A 37 -0.47 7.58 -9.11
N ILE A 38 -1.73 7.78 -8.70
CA ILE A 38 -2.18 7.51 -7.33
C ILE A 38 -1.98 6.03 -6.99
N GLY A 39 -2.33 5.11 -7.90
CA GLY A 39 -2.11 3.67 -7.72
C GLY A 39 -0.63 3.31 -7.54
N ILE A 40 0.27 3.90 -8.32
CA ILE A 40 1.72 3.72 -8.18
C ILE A 40 2.19 4.21 -6.81
N VAL A 41 1.85 5.45 -6.43
CA VAL A 41 2.26 6.03 -5.15
C VAL A 41 1.73 5.20 -3.98
N MET A 42 0.46 4.76 -4.06
CA MET A 42 -0.18 3.95 -3.03
C MET A 42 0.43 2.55 -2.91
N PHE A 43 0.84 1.94 -4.02
CA PHE A 43 1.54 0.65 -4.03
C PHE A 43 2.92 0.74 -3.36
N PHE A 44 3.71 1.76 -3.69
CA PHE A 44 5.02 1.96 -3.04
C PHE A 44 4.86 2.35 -1.57
N ALA A 45 3.86 3.17 -1.23
CA ALA A 45 3.54 3.51 0.15
C ALA A 45 3.16 2.24 0.94
N ALA A 46 2.36 1.33 0.38
CA ALA A 46 2.02 0.06 1.02
C ALA A 46 3.24 -0.78 1.39
N GLY A 47 4.28 -0.76 0.55
CA GLY A 47 5.55 -1.42 0.81
C GLY A 47 6.39 -0.71 1.87
N LEU A 48 6.51 0.62 1.81
CA LEU A 48 7.37 1.43 2.69
C LEU A 48 6.80 1.67 4.10
N LEU A 49 5.48 1.85 4.20
CA LEU A 49 4.78 2.19 5.44
C LEU A 49 4.99 1.16 6.57
N PRO A 50 4.97 -0.16 6.35
CA PRO A 50 5.31 -1.11 7.42
C PRO A 50 6.75 -0.93 7.90
N PHE A 51 7.73 -0.73 7.01
CA PHE A 51 9.13 -0.51 7.44
C PHE A 51 9.27 0.77 8.25
N LEU A 52 8.57 1.84 7.87
CA LEU A 52 8.60 3.10 8.59
C LEU A 52 7.97 2.95 9.98
N VAL A 53 6.76 2.36 10.06
CA VAL A 53 6.00 2.23 11.31
C VAL A 53 6.61 1.20 12.27
N LEU A 54 7.09 0.06 11.76
CA LEU A 54 7.74 -0.98 12.58
C LEU A 54 9.01 -0.44 13.24
N GLN A 55 9.74 0.46 12.59
CA GLN A 55 10.96 1.05 13.15
C GLN A 55 10.70 2.01 14.33
N PHE A 56 9.50 2.61 14.41
CA PHE A 56 9.11 3.46 15.55
C PHE A 56 8.43 2.68 16.69
N MET A 57 8.04 1.42 16.44
CA MET A 57 7.40 0.54 17.43
C MET A 57 8.38 -0.37 18.19
N ILE A 58 9.61 -0.52 17.67
CA ILE A 58 10.74 -1.21 18.29
C ILE A 58 11.57 -0.21 19.07
#